data_AF-A0A503W927-F1
#
_entry.id   AF-A0A503W927-F1
#
_cell.length_a   1.000
_cell.length_b   1.000
_cell.length_c   1.000
_cell.angle_alpha   90.00
_cell.angle_beta   90.00
_cell.angle_gamma   90.00
#
_symmetry.space_group_name_H-M   'P 1'
#
loop_
_entity.id
_entity.type
_entity.pdbx_description
1 polymer ?
#
loop_
_entity_poly.entity_id
_entity_poly.type
_entity_poly.pdbx_seq_one_letter_code
_entity_poly.pdbx_strand_id
1 'polypeptide(L)'
;MAETVPESPAVSPRVVAAPSYLGWGGIFGGGIIACAISVVLLQFGSSAGLALGSPTLPNGGASWNVLAAGLWVVVVAVASSAAGGYVAGRMRTRWEDSDANESEFRDGIHGIAVWALATLGAAFFFAMIAGKGADAVVNPADAQLNETTVRLSANIRAIFSFATAAGSALGAAAAWFAATTGGEHRNQGIAFHHVVPALLRKR
;
A
#
# COMPACT_ATOMS: atom_id res chain seq x y z
N MET A 1 -71.42 -5.85 24.95
CA MET A 1 -70.05 -5.72 25.48
C MET A 1 -69.15 -5.48 24.29
N ALA A 2 -68.64 -4.27 24.11
CA ALA A 2 -67.77 -3.94 22.98
C ALA A 2 -66.37 -4.47 23.27
N GLU A 3 -65.88 -5.35 22.41
CA GLU A 3 -64.55 -5.93 22.48
C GLU A 3 -63.52 -4.87 22.09
N THR A 4 -62.72 -4.42 23.06
CA THR A 4 -61.63 -3.47 22.83
C THR A 4 -60.46 -4.23 22.23
N VAL A 5 -60.24 -4.08 20.93
CA VAL A 5 -59.04 -4.59 20.25
C VAL A 5 -57.82 -3.88 20.85
N PRO A 6 -56.83 -4.59 21.42
CA PRO A 6 -55.62 -3.96 21.94
C PRO A 6 -54.83 -3.33 20.79
N GLU A 7 -54.50 -2.04 20.89
CA GLU A 7 -53.63 -1.37 19.93
C GLU A 7 -52.26 -2.08 19.91
N SER A 8 -51.85 -2.53 18.72
CA SER A 8 -50.50 -3.04 18.51
C SER A 8 -49.50 -1.92 18.80
N PRO A 9 -48.44 -2.17 19.60
CA PRO A 9 -47.46 -1.14 19.90
C PRO A 9 -46.86 -0.59 18.60
N ALA A 10 -46.86 0.74 18.46
CA ALA A 10 -46.26 1.42 17.33
C ALA A 10 -44.76 1.08 17.28
N VAL A 11 -44.35 0.30 16.28
CA VAL A 11 -42.93 0.07 15.98
C VAL A 11 -42.37 1.40 15.49
N SER A 12 -41.60 2.08 16.34
CA SER A 12 -40.84 3.24 15.88
C SER A 12 -39.93 2.79 14.74
N PRO A 13 -39.95 3.46 13.57
CA PRO A 13 -39.08 3.07 12.47
C PRO A 13 -37.64 3.11 12.99
N ARG A 14 -36.97 1.95 12.96
CA ARG A 14 -35.53 1.90 13.23
C ARG A 14 -34.88 2.80 12.18
N VAL A 15 -34.33 3.93 12.61
CA VAL A 15 -33.44 4.74 11.76
C VAL A 15 -32.22 3.86 11.48
N VAL A 16 -32.23 3.16 10.34
CA VAL A 16 -31.05 2.47 9.86
C VAL A 16 -30.08 3.57 9.44
N ALA A 17 -28.99 3.73 10.19
CA ALA A 17 -27.94 4.67 9.82
C ALA A 17 -27.49 4.35 8.38
N ALA A 18 -27.35 5.39 7.56
CA ALA A 18 -26.89 5.22 6.19
C ALA A 18 -25.53 4.48 6.20
N PRO A 19 -25.34 3.45 5.36
CA PRO A 19 -24.08 2.72 5.31
C PRO A 19 -22.92 3.65 4.94
N SER A 20 -21.77 3.46 5.59
CA SER A 20 -20.54 4.24 5.31
C SER A 20 -20.07 3.99 3.88
N TYR A 21 -19.75 5.06 3.16
CA TYR A 21 -19.14 4.99 1.83
C TYR A 21 -17.71 4.43 1.87
N LEU A 22 -17.01 4.61 3.00
CA LEU A 22 -15.68 4.06 3.23
C LEU A 22 -15.78 2.76 4.04
N GLY A 23 -15.44 1.65 3.40
CA GLY A 23 -15.29 0.33 4.01
C GLY A 23 -13.95 0.20 4.72
N TRP A 24 -13.83 0.82 5.91
CA TRP A 24 -12.59 0.87 6.69
C TRP A 24 -11.94 -0.49 6.94
N GLY A 25 -12.72 -1.56 7.13
CA GLY A 25 -12.17 -2.91 7.31
C GLY A 25 -11.32 -3.37 6.12
N GLY A 26 -11.76 -3.08 4.88
CA GLY A 26 -11.00 -3.37 3.67
C GLY A 26 -9.75 -2.51 3.53
N ILE A 27 -9.84 -1.23 3.92
CA ILE A 27 -8.71 -0.28 3.88
C ILE A 27 -7.63 -0.69 4.88
N PHE A 28 -7.98 -1.02 6.12
CA PHE A 28 -7.01 -1.49 7.10
C PHE A 28 -6.40 -2.84 6.71
N GLY A 29 -7.22 -3.78 6.23
CA GLY A 29 -6.74 -5.07 5.73
C GLY A 29 -5.75 -4.90 4.57
N GLY A 30 -6.13 -4.12 3.55
CA GLY A 30 -5.28 -3.81 2.40
C GLY A 30 -4.01 -3.04 2.77
N GLY A 31 -4.11 -2.08 3.70
CA GLY A 31 -2.97 -1.30 4.20
C GLY A 31 -1.94 -2.15 4.93
N ILE A 32 -2.38 -3.06 5.81
CA ILE A 32 -1.49 -4.00 6.51
C ILE A 32 -0.79 -4.92 5.50
N ILE A 33 -1.52 -5.43 4.51
CA ILE A 33 -0.96 -6.27 3.45
C ILE A 33 0.07 -5.50 2.63
N ALA A 34 -0.22 -4.26 2.24
CA ALA A 34 0.72 -3.40 1.54
C ALA A 34 2.01 -3.21 2.35
N CYS A 35 1.90 -2.84 3.63
CA CYS A 35 3.06 -2.69 4.52
C CYS A 35 3.89 -3.99 4.62
N ALA A 36 3.24 -5.13 4.82
CA ALA A 36 3.92 -6.42 4.94
C ALA A 36 4.67 -6.79 3.65
N ILE A 37 4.04 -6.61 2.49
CA ILE A 37 4.67 -6.84 1.18
C ILE A 37 5.85 -5.90 0.99
N SER A 38 5.72 -4.61 1.34
CA SER A 38 6.81 -3.65 1.24
C SER A 38 8.02 -4.10 2.06
N VAL A 39 7.83 -4.50 3.32
CA VAL A 39 8.91 -4.98 4.19
C VAL A 39 9.60 -6.20 3.59
N VAL A 40 8.83 -7.19 3.14
CA VAL A 40 9.38 -8.42 2.54
C VAL A 40 10.18 -8.12 1.27
N LEU A 41 9.66 -7.29 0.37
CA LEU A 41 10.34 -6.96 -0.87
C LEU A 41 11.58 -6.08 -0.67
N LEU A 42 11.57 -5.17 0.31
CA LEU A 42 12.75 -4.40 0.69
C LEU A 42 13.84 -5.30 1.27
N GLN A 43 13.48 -6.22 2.16
CA GLN A 43 14.40 -7.22 2.70
C GLN A 43 14.95 -8.13 1.60
N PHE A 44 14.09 -8.59 0.69
CA PHE A 44 14.49 -9.38 -0.47
C PHE A 44 15.51 -8.63 -1.31
N GLY A 45 15.25 -7.38 -1.68
CA GLY A 45 16.18 -6.56 -2.47
C GLY A 45 17.56 -6.44 -1.82
N SER A 46 17.60 -6.27 -0.49
CA SER A 46 18.85 -6.27 0.27
C SER A 46 19.58 -7.61 0.18
N SER A 47 18.87 -8.72 0.41
CA SER A 47 19.43 -10.08 0.38
C SER A 47 19.86 -10.57 -1.02
N ALA A 48 19.20 -10.08 -2.08
CA ALA A 48 19.50 -10.44 -3.46
C ALA A 48 20.81 -9.83 -3.99
N GLY A 49 21.48 -9.01 -3.19
CA GLY A 49 22.79 -8.45 -3.53
C GLY A 49 22.77 -7.02 -4.06
N LEU A 50 21.60 -6.35 -4.10
CA LEU A 50 21.55 -4.91 -4.41
C LEU A 50 22.38 -4.07 -3.41
N ALA A 51 22.61 -4.60 -2.20
CA ALA A 51 23.43 -3.98 -1.17
C ALA A 51 24.93 -4.37 -1.22
N LEU A 52 25.32 -5.34 -2.05
CA LEU A 52 26.70 -5.87 -2.06
C LEU A 52 27.62 -5.16 -3.06
N GLY A 53 27.06 -4.51 -4.07
CA GLY A 53 27.84 -3.78 -5.08
C GLY A 53 28.34 -2.42 -4.57
N SER A 54 29.51 -1.98 -5.06
CA SER A 54 30.01 -0.63 -4.76
C SER A 54 28.96 0.40 -5.16
N PRO A 55 28.56 1.34 -4.26
CA PRO A 55 27.62 2.40 -4.61
C PRO A 55 28.27 3.47 -5.48
N THR A 56 29.60 3.48 -5.59
CA THR A 56 30.38 4.50 -6.29
C THR A 56 31.20 3.95 -7.42
N LEU A 57 31.38 4.79 -8.44
CA LEU A 57 32.35 4.58 -9.51
C LEU A 57 33.72 5.16 -9.11
N PRO A 58 34.83 4.69 -9.72
CA PRO A 58 36.16 5.24 -9.48
C PRO A 58 36.30 6.74 -9.78
N ASN A 59 35.45 7.28 -10.65
CA ASN A 59 35.40 8.71 -10.98
C ASN A 59 34.53 9.55 -10.03
N GLY A 60 34.03 8.96 -8.93
CA GLY A 60 33.19 9.64 -7.94
C GLY A 60 31.70 9.75 -8.30
N GLY A 61 31.28 9.19 -9.44
CA GLY A 61 29.86 9.11 -9.82
C GLY A 61 29.08 8.03 -9.07
N ALA A 62 27.74 8.12 -9.09
CA ALA A 62 26.89 7.04 -8.61
C ALA A 62 27.02 5.83 -9.54
N SER A 63 27.18 4.64 -8.95
CA SER A 63 27.24 3.39 -9.71
C SER A 63 25.87 2.95 -10.20
N TRP A 64 25.85 1.97 -11.12
CA TRP A 64 24.61 1.34 -11.57
C TRP A 64 23.85 0.64 -10.43
N ASN A 65 24.53 0.19 -9.36
CA ASN A 65 23.91 -0.46 -8.22
C ASN A 65 22.93 0.49 -7.49
N VAL A 66 23.26 1.78 -7.42
CA VAL A 66 22.39 2.80 -6.81
C VAL A 66 21.12 3.00 -7.65
N LEU A 67 21.27 2.99 -8.98
CA LEU A 67 20.13 3.08 -9.89
C LEU A 67 19.24 1.84 -9.81
N ALA A 68 19.83 0.64 -9.73
CA ALA A 68 19.11 -0.61 -9.56
C ALA A 68 18.36 -0.66 -8.23
N ALA A 69 19.00 -0.23 -7.14
CA ALA A 69 18.37 -0.12 -5.83
C ALA A 69 17.22 0.90 -5.83
N GLY A 70 17.40 2.07 -6.46
CA GLY A 70 16.34 3.06 -6.63
C GLY A 70 15.16 2.52 -7.45
N LEU A 71 15.43 1.86 -8.59
CA LEU A 71 14.39 1.23 -9.39
C LEU A 71 13.66 0.14 -8.61
N TRP A 72 14.37 -0.66 -7.80
CA TRP A 72 13.76 -1.66 -6.94
C TRP A 72 12.79 -1.04 -5.94
N VAL A 73 13.15 0.10 -5.32
CA VAL A 73 12.23 0.84 -4.42
C VAL A 73 10.95 1.25 -5.14
N VAL A 74 11.03 1.67 -6.41
CA VAL A 74 9.85 1.97 -7.23
C VAL A 74 9.00 0.73 -7.44
N VAL A 75 9.61 -0.40 -7.81
CA VAL A 75 8.91 -1.69 -7.98
C VAL A 75 8.21 -2.11 -6.71
N VAL A 76 8.88 -2.00 -5.54
CA VAL A 76 8.26 -2.32 -4.26
C VAL A 76 7.03 -1.46 -4.02
N ALA A 77 7.15 -0.13 -4.15
CA ALA A 77 6.07 0.80 -3.89
C ALA A 77 4.84 0.52 -4.78
N VAL A 78 5.07 0.25 -6.07
CA VAL A 78 4.00 -0.08 -7.01
C VAL A 78 3.35 -1.43 -6.67
N ALA A 79 4.16 -2.48 -6.50
CA ALA A 79 3.65 -3.83 -6.25
C ALA A 79 2.88 -3.95 -4.93
N SER A 80 3.39 -3.36 -3.85
CA SER A 80 2.73 -3.39 -2.55
C SER A 80 1.43 -2.58 -2.54
N SER A 81 1.44 -1.40 -3.16
CA SER A 81 0.25 -0.53 -3.22
C SER A 81 -0.84 -1.16 -4.09
N ALA A 82 -0.48 -1.77 -5.22
CA ALA A 82 -1.41 -2.51 -6.05
C ALA A 82 -2.04 -3.69 -5.29
N ALA A 83 -1.22 -4.51 -4.62
CA ALA A 83 -1.72 -5.66 -3.87
C ALA A 83 -2.68 -5.26 -2.74
N GLY A 84 -2.34 -4.22 -1.97
CA GLY A 84 -3.22 -3.71 -0.93
C GLY A 84 -4.51 -3.08 -1.48
N GLY A 85 -4.39 -2.28 -2.55
CA GLY A 85 -5.54 -1.67 -3.22
C GLY A 85 -6.53 -2.72 -3.74
N TYR A 86 -6.02 -3.76 -4.41
CA TYR A 86 -6.83 -4.88 -4.88
C TYR A 86 -7.63 -5.54 -3.76
N VAL A 87 -6.99 -5.81 -2.62
CA VAL A 87 -7.67 -6.42 -1.47
C VAL A 87 -8.76 -5.50 -0.92
N ALA A 88 -8.49 -4.21 -0.78
CA ALA A 88 -9.50 -3.26 -0.31
C ALA A 88 -10.70 -3.19 -1.27
N GLY A 89 -10.47 -3.17 -2.58
CA GLY A 89 -11.51 -3.28 -3.60
C GLY A 89 -12.32 -4.58 -3.48
N ARG A 90 -11.69 -5.73 -3.22
CA ARG A 90 -12.41 -7.00 -3.04
C ARG A 90 -13.24 -7.06 -1.77
N MET A 91 -12.84 -6.34 -0.72
CA MET A 91 -13.45 -6.41 0.62
C MET A 91 -14.61 -5.43 0.84
N ARG A 92 -14.80 -4.42 -0.02
CA ARG A 92 -15.92 -3.48 0.09
C ARG A 92 -17.28 -4.18 0.03
N THR A 93 -18.35 -3.55 0.52
CA THR A 93 -19.72 -4.07 0.34
C THR A 93 -20.19 -3.94 -1.11
N ARG A 94 -21.16 -4.76 -1.53
CA ARG A 94 -21.81 -4.57 -2.83
C ARG A 94 -22.99 -3.62 -2.63
N TRP A 95 -23.07 -2.57 -3.43
CA TRP A 95 -24.20 -1.65 -3.46
C TRP A 95 -25.01 -1.96 -4.72
N GLU A 96 -26.27 -2.37 -4.54
CA GLU A 96 -27.13 -2.78 -5.66
C GLU A 96 -27.76 -1.59 -6.38
N ASP A 97 -27.83 -0.42 -5.71
CA ASP A 97 -28.48 0.79 -6.22
C ASP A 97 -27.51 1.83 -6.82
N SER A 98 -26.22 1.52 -6.95
CA SER A 98 -25.20 2.46 -7.46
C SER A 98 -24.86 2.23 -8.93
N ASP A 99 -24.73 3.32 -9.68
CA ASP A 99 -24.20 3.30 -11.05
C ASP A 99 -22.75 2.77 -11.11
N ALA A 100 -22.36 2.25 -12.27
CA ALA A 100 -21.03 1.66 -12.50
C ALA A 100 -19.90 2.67 -12.24
N ASN A 101 -20.06 3.92 -12.70
CA ASN A 101 -19.05 4.98 -12.53
C ASN A 101 -18.85 5.35 -11.05
N GLU A 102 -19.93 5.39 -10.28
CA GLU A 102 -19.86 5.68 -8.85
C GLU A 102 -19.18 4.55 -8.07
N SER A 103 -19.43 3.30 -8.47
CA SER A 103 -18.76 2.13 -7.91
C SER A 103 -17.25 2.17 -8.19
N GLU A 104 -16.86 2.48 -9.43
CA GLU A 104 -15.45 2.62 -9.82
C GLU A 104 -14.75 3.72 -9.01
N PHE A 105 -15.35 4.90 -8.88
CA PHE A 105 -14.78 6.00 -8.11
C PHE A 105 -14.56 5.60 -6.64
N ARG A 106 -15.56 4.98 -6.01
CA ARG A 106 -15.44 4.50 -4.62
C ARG A 106 -14.33 3.49 -4.47
N ASP A 107 -14.18 2.57 -5.41
CA ASP A 107 -13.15 1.54 -5.38
C ASP A 107 -11.77 2.16 -5.50
N GLY A 108 -11.62 3.13 -6.40
CA GLY A 108 -10.43 3.96 -6.51
C GLY A 108 -10.08 4.66 -5.19
N ILE A 109 -11.06 5.25 -4.50
CA ILE A 109 -10.85 5.90 -3.18
C ILE A 109 -10.38 4.90 -2.11
N HIS A 110 -10.89 3.66 -2.11
CA HIS A 110 -10.37 2.63 -1.21
C HIS A 110 -8.90 2.31 -1.50
N GLY A 111 -8.52 2.23 -2.77
CA GLY A 111 -7.13 2.05 -3.19
C GLY A 111 -6.22 3.19 -2.72
N ILE A 112 -6.63 4.44 -2.93
CA ILE A 112 -5.86 5.62 -2.49
C ILE A 112 -5.76 5.68 -0.96
N ALA A 113 -6.81 5.33 -0.23
CA ALA A 113 -6.78 5.26 1.22
C ALA A 113 -5.79 4.20 1.73
N VAL A 114 -5.72 3.04 1.07
CA VAL A 114 -4.70 2.01 1.35
C VAL A 114 -3.29 2.54 1.10
N TRP A 115 -3.06 3.17 -0.05
CA TRP A 115 -1.76 3.75 -0.39
C TRP A 115 -1.33 4.80 0.65
N ALA A 116 -2.24 5.68 1.05
CA ALA A 116 -1.96 6.72 2.04
C ALA A 116 -1.61 6.11 3.40
N LEU A 117 -2.41 5.13 3.86
CA LEU A 117 -2.18 4.43 5.12
C LEU A 117 -0.83 3.70 5.12
N ALA A 118 -0.50 3.00 4.03
CA ALA A 118 0.78 2.29 3.89
C ALA A 118 1.97 3.25 3.84
N THR A 119 1.84 4.38 3.13
CA THR A 119 2.89 5.40 3.05
C THR A 119 3.15 6.04 4.41
N LEU A 120 2.11 6.36 5.18
CA LEU A 120 2.24 6.85 6.55
C LEU A 120 2.87 5.81 7.47
N GLY A 121 2.47 4.55 7.33
CA GLY A 121 3.07 3.43 8.08
C GLY A 121 4.56 3.27 7.78
N ALA A 122 4.96 3.36 6.51
CA ALA A 122 6.36 3.33 6.10
C ALA A 122 7.14 4.52 6.66
N ALA A 123 6.60 5.75 6.55
CA ALA A 123 7.22 6.95 7.10
C ALA A 123 7.43 6.84 8.62
N PHE A 124 6.43 6.34 9.35
CA PHE A 124 6.54 6.09 10.79
C PHE A 124 7.62 5.03 11.11
N PHE A 125 7.64 3.92 10.37
CA PHE A 125 8.65 2.88 10.51
C PHE A 125 10.08 3.41 10.28
N PHE A 126 10.30 4.20 9.21
CA PHE A 126 11.59 4.81 8.94
C PHE A 126 12.01 5.84 10.00
N ALA A 127 11.07 6.64 10.51
CA ALA A 127 11.33 7.58 11.60
C ALA A 127 11.78 6.85 12.88
N MET A 128 11.16 5.71 13.20
CA MET A 128 11.55 4.87 14.34
C MET A 128 12.94 4.27 14.21
N ILE A 129 13.38 3.93 13.00
CA ILE A 129 14.75 3.45 12.74
C ILE A 129 15.75 4.62 12.84
N ALA A 130 15.44 5.77 12.22
CA ALA A 130 16.31 6.93 12.22
C ALA A 130 16.55 7.49 13.63
N GLY A 131 15.51 7.53 14.47
CA GLY A 131 15.59 8.00 15.85
C GLY A 131 16.40 7.09 16.79
N LYS A 132 16.70 5.85 16.39
CA LYS A 132 17.59 4.93 17.13
C LYS A 132 18.98 4.77 16.52
N GLY A 133 19.16 5.12 15.24
CA GLY A 133 20.40 4.92 14.49
C GLY A 133 21.32 6.15 14.40
N ALA A 134 20.83 7.35 14.68
CA ALA A 134 21.62 8.58 14.59
C ALA A 134 22.76 8.64 15.64
N ASP A 135 22.54 8.09 16.83
CA ASP A 135 23.52 8.11 17.92
C ASP A 135 24.60 7.01 17.80
N ALA A 136 24.38 5.98 16.97
CA ALA A 136 25.22 4.79 16.92
C ALA A 136 26.29 4.81 15.80
N VAL A 137 26.20 5.74 14.84
CA VAL A 137 27.00 5.68 13.59
C VAL A 137 27.94 6.87 13.38
N VAL A 138 27.76 7.98 14.09
CA VAL A 138 28.61 9.17 13.91
C VAL A 138 29.35 9.49 15.20
N ASN A 139 30.61 9.07 15.28
CA ASN A 139 31.55 9.67 16.22
C ASN A 139 31.89 11.07 15.68
N PRO A 140 31.55 12.18 16.36
CA PRO A 140 31.81 13.53 15.86
C PRO A 140 33.32 13.81 15.64
N ALA A 141 34.19 12.99 16.23
CA ALA A 141 35.63 13.02 16.02
C ALA A 141 36.08 12.50 14.64
N ASP A 142 35.28 11.66 13.96
CA ASP A 142 35.57 11.14 12.61
C ASP A 142 34.98 12.03 11.49
N ALA A 143 34.31 13.13 11.85
CA ALA A 143 33.55 13.99 10.93
C ALA A 143 34.42 14.99 10.13
N GLN A 144 35.65 14.61 9.76
CA GLN A 144 36.31 15.24 8.61
C GLN A 144 35.71 14.67 7.32
N LEU A 145 34.50 15.12 6.99
CA LEU A 145 33.86 14.75 5.74
C LEU A 145 34.54 15.50 4.60
N ASN A 146 35.45 14.81 3.90
CA ASN A 146 36.01 15.29 2.64
C ASN A 146 34.88 15.80 1.72
N GLU A 147 35.11 16.91 1.02
CA GLU A 147 34.14 17.52 0.11
C GLU A 147 33.57 16.50 -0.92
N THR A 148 34.43 15.54 -1.32
CA THR A 148 34.08 14.39 -2.16
C THR A 148 33.05 13.45 -1.50
N THR A 149 33.20 13.16 -0.20
CA THR A 149 32.25 12.32 0.57
C THR A 149 30.90 13.01 0.72
N VAL A 150 30.90 14.33 0.97
CA VAL A 150 29.67 15.13 1.06
C VAL A 150 28.92 15.13 -0.27
N ARG A 151 29.61 15.43 -1.38
CA ARG A 151 29.03 15.47 -2.73
C ARG A 151 28.52 14.10 -3.17
N LEU A 152 29.25 13.03 -2.85
CA LEU A 152 28.81 11.67 -3.11
C LEU A 152 27.53 11.31 -2.37
N SER A 153 27.48 11.60 -1.06
CA SER A 153 26.30 11.34 -0.24
C SER A 153 25.07 12.10 -0.74
N ALA A 154 25.26 13.31 -1.26
CA ALA A 154 24.19 14.13 -1.84
C ALA A 154 23.61 13.49 -3.11
N ASN A 155 24.46 12.99 -4.01
CA ASN A 155 24.02 12.35 -5.26
C ASN A 155 23.23 11.06 -5.01
N ILE A 156 23.74 10.18 -4.13
CA ILE A 156 23.05 8.94 -3.76
C ILE A 156 21.71 9.25 -3.10
N ARG A 157 21.69 10.22 -2.17
CA ARG A 157 20.46 10.65 -1.50
C ARG A 157 19.44 11.20 -2.48
N ALA A 158 19.87 12.01 -3.45
CA ALA A 158 18.98 12.56 -4.47
C ALA A 158 18.30 11.45 -5.30
N ILE A 159 19.05 10.41 -5.68
CA ILE A 159 18.51 9.25 -6.42
C ILE A 159 17.47 8.52 -5.57
N PHE A 160 17.78 8.20 -4.32
CA PHE A 160 16.83 7.50 -3.45
C PHE A 160 15.60 8.34 -3.09
N SER A 161 15.75 9.65 -2.87
CA SER A 161 14.62 10.54 -2.61
C SER A 161 13.72 10.64 -3.84
N PHE A 162 14.31 10.73 -5.03
CA PHE A 162 13.56 10.72 -6.28
C PHE A 162 12.83 9.38 -6.48
N ALA A 163 13.53 8.25 -6.32
CA ALA A 163 12.94 6.92 -6.45
C ALA A 163 11.80 6.69 -5.46
N THR A 164 11.95 7.12 -4.21
CA THR A 164 10.90 7.00 -3.19
C THR A 164 9.68 7.86 -3.55
N ALA A 165 9.90 9.11 -3.98
CA ALA A 165 8.81 10.00 -4.38
C ALA A 165 8.09 9.51 -5.64
N ALA A 166 8.84 9.12 -6.68
CA ALA A 166 8.29 8.57 -7.92
C ALA A 166 7.56 7.24 -7.66
N GLY A 167 8.16 6.36 -6.87
CA GLY A 167 7.55 5.09 -6.47
C GLY A 167 6.26 5.29 -5.69
N SER A 168 6.22 6.27 -4.79
CA SER A 168 5.00 6.62 -4.06
C SER A 168 3.90 7.13 -4.99
N ALA A 169 4.22 8.05 -5.92
CA ALA A 169 3.25 8.56 -6.89
C ALA A 169 2.70 7.45 -7.81
N LEU A 170 3.58 6.58 -8.33
CA LEU A 170 3.18 5.42 -9.14
C LEU A 170 2.39 4.40 -8.32
N GLY A 171 2.74 4.22 -7.04
CA GLY A 171 2.01 3.38 -6.09
C GLY A 171 0.57 3.83 -5.88
N ALA A 172 0.32 5.15 -5.81
CA ALA A 172 -1.03 5.69 -5.69
C ALA A 172 -1.89 5.32 -6.91
N ALA A 173 -1.36 5.52 -8.12
CA ALA A 173 -2.03 5.12 -9.35
C ALA A 173 -2.27 3.60 -9.40
N ALA A 174 -1.25 2.81 -9.03
CA ALA A 174 -1.37 1.36 -9.00
C ALA A 174 -2.43 0.88 -8.01
N ALA A 175 -2.52 1.50 -6.83
CA ALA A 175 -3.55 1.19 -5.84
C ALA A 175 -4.95 1.52 -6.34
N TRP A 176 -5.13 2.67 -7.02
CA TRP A 176 -6.41 3.04 -7.65
C TRP A 176 -6.86 1.95 -8.64
N PHE A 177 -6.06 1.66 -9.66
CA PHE A 177 -6.42 0.69 -10.70
C PHE A 177 -6.60 -0.73 -10.15
N ALA A 178 -5.78 -1.12 -9.18
CA ALA A 178 -5.92 -2.42 -8.56
C ALA A 178 -7.19 -2.54 -7.72
N ALA A 179 -7.58 -1.47 -7.01
CA ALA A 179 -8.80 -1.45 -6.22
C ALA A 179 -10.06 -1.46 -7.09
N THR A 180 -10.10 -0.69 -8.19
CA THR A 180 -11.21 -0.75 -9.16
C THR A 180 -11.33 -2.15 -9.77
N THR A 181 -10.22 -2.76 -10.17
CA THR A 181 -10.19 -4.15 -10.66
C THR A 181 -10.67 -5.14 -9.60
N GLY A 182 -10.24 -4.97 -8.34
CA GLY A 182 -10.66 -5.81 -7.22
C GLY A 182 -12.16 -5.70 -6.93
N GLY A 183 -12.71 -4.49 -6.94
CA GLY A 183 -14.14 -4.27 -6.76
C GLY A 183 -14.97 -4.84 -7.91
N GLU A 184 -14.49 -4.73 -9.14
CA GLU A 184 -15.16 -5.32 -10.29
C GLU A 184 -15.15 -6.86 -10.24
N HIS A 185 -14.02 -7.47 -9.90
CA HIS A 185 -13.95 -8.92 -9.68
C HIS A 185 -14.88 -9.40 -8.55
N ARG A 186 -15.10 -8.57 -7.52
CA ARG A 186 -16.09 -8.84 -6.49
C ARG A 186 -17.50 -8.78 -7.06
N ASN A 187 -17.84 -7.75 -7.83
CA ASN A 187 -19.16 -7.56 -8.44
C ASN A 187 -19.54 -8.71 -9.39
N GLN A 188 -18.57 -9.18 -10.18
CA GLN A 188 -18.73 -10.27 -11.14
C GLN A 188 -18.72 -11.66 -10.48
N GLY A 189 -18.40 -11.75 -9.18
CA GLY A 189 -18.30 -13.04 -8.49
C GLY A 189 -17.16 -13.92 -9.02
N ILE A 190 -16.08 -13.34 -9.55
CA ILE A 190 -14.92 -14.11 -10.04
C ILE A 190 -14.29 -14.82 -8.83
N ALA A 191 -14.45 -16.14 -8.81
CA ALA A 191 -13.86 -17.02 -7.81
C ALA A 191 -12.67 -17.73 -8.45
N PHE A 192 -11.49 -17.65 -7.85
CA PHE A 192 -10.27 -18.33 -8.33
C PHE A 192 -10.41 -19.87 -8.45
N HIS A 193 -11.55 -20.45 -8.07
CA HIS A 193 -11.92 -21.85 -8.32
C HIS A 193 -11.98 -22.27 -9.80
N HIS A 194 -11.84 -21.34 -10.76
CA HIS A 194 -11.60 -21.71 -12.17
C HIS A 194 -10.18 -22.29 -12.39
N VAL A 195 -9.23 -21.99 -11.50
CA VAL A 195 -7.84 -22.49 -11.55
C VAL A 195 -7.71 -23.83 -10.83
N VAL A 196 -8.62 -24.15 -9.92
CA VAL A 196 -8.68 -25.47 -9.27
C VAL A 196 -9.45 -26.43 -10.19
N PRO A 197 -8.79 -27.49 -10.73
CA PRO A 197 -9.46 -28.50 -11.53
C PRO A 197 -10.70 -29.02 -10.80
N ALA A 198 -11.79 -29.25 -11.54
CA ALA A 198 -13.08 -29.67 -10.97
C ALA A 198 -12.97 -30.90 -10.03
N LEU A 199 -11.93 -31.73 -10.23
CA LEU A 199 -11.60 -32.90 -9.42
C LEU A 199 -11.23 -32.61 -7.96
N LEU A 200 -10.76 -31.41 -7.62
CA LEU A 200 -10.36 -31.03 -6.26
C LEU A 200 -11.43 -30.23 -5.50
N ARG A 201 -12.61 -30.00 -6.12
CA ARG A 201 -13.76 -29.40 -5.43
C ARG A 201 -14.42 -30.47 -4.58
N LYS A 202 -14.04 -30.58 -3.29
CA LYS A 202 -14.88 -31.32 -2.34
C LYS A 202 -16.21 -30.56 -2.19
N ARG A 203 -17.29 -31.33 -2.38
CA ARG A 203 -18.69 -30.89 -2.25
C ARG A 203 -19.02 -30.53 -0.81
#